data_AF-A0A935JEA7-F1
#
_entry.id   AF-A0A935JEA7-F1
#
_cell.length_a   1.000
_cell.length_b   1.000
_cell.length_c   1.000
_cell.angle_alpha   90.00
_cell.angle_beta   90.00
_cell.angle_gamma   90.00
#
_symmetry.space_group_name_H-M   'P 1'
#
loop_
_entity.id
_entity.type
_entity.pdbx_description
1 polymer ?
#
loop_
_entity_poly.entity_id
_entity_poly.type
_entity_poly.pdbx_seq_one_letter_code
_entity_poly.pdbx_strand_id
1 'polypeptide(L)'
;MVLSLEGTPSSRTVELTTITWIDALWPGRAWDARLDETRIAEAFRLLTIQSERWPTPAQFLRVLPARHVPLKLTAPKPTEAERKKAHAVLERIKKELDR
;
A
#
# COMPACT_ATOMS: atom_id res chain seq x y z
N MET A 1 7.10 -14.07 -13.55
CA MET A 1 8.22 -13.44 -14.29
C MET A 1 9.51 -13.89 -13.62
N VAL A 2 10.51 -14.30 -14.39
CA VAL A 2 11.85 -14.65 -13.86
C VAL A 2 12.80 -13.53 -14.26
N LEU A 3 13.45 -12.92 -13.28
CA LEU A 3 14.55 -11.99 -13.49
C LEU A 3 15.73 -12.82 -14.01
N SER A 4 16.21 -12.58 -15.23
CA SER A 4 17.33 -13.32 -15.81
C SER A 4 18.64 -12.53 -15.68
N LEU A 5 19.03 -12.21 -14.44
CA LEU A 5 20.24 -11.46 -14.12
C LEU A 5 21.41 -12.37 -13.71
N GLU A 6 22.63 -11.85 -13.73
CA GLU A 6 23.79 -12.57 -13.17
C GLU A 6 23.52 -12.92 -11.70
N GLY A 7 23.75 -14.18 -11.31
CA GLY A 7 23.49 -14.66 -9.94
C GLY A 7 22.03 -15.05 -9.67
N THR A 8 21.18 -15.11 -10.70
CA THR A 8 19.80 -15.61 -10.57
C THR A 8 19.81 -17.03 -9.99
N PRO A 9 18.98 -17.34 -8.98
CA PRO A 9 18.84 -18.69 -8.47
C PRO A 9 18.53 -19.68 -9.59
N SER A 10 19.25 -20.80 -9.60
CA SER A 10 18.91 -21.90 -10.50
C SER A 10 17.51 -22.43 -10.23
N SER A 11 16.89 -23.08 -11.21
CA SER A 11 15.57 -23.71 -11.05
C SER A 11 15.52 -24.70 -9.90
N ARG A 12 16.63 -25.39 -9.58
CA ARG A 12 16.74 -26.30 -8.44
C ARG A 12 16.71 -25.61 -7.08
N THR A 13 17.08 -24.32 -7.04
CA THR A 13 17.24 -23.53 -5.80
C THR A 13 16.20 -22.42 -5.65
N VAL A 14 15.31 -22.24 -6.63
CA VAL A 14 14.33 -21.16 -6.65
C VAL A 14 13.33 -21.27 -5.50
N GLU A 15 12.96 -22.49 -5.11
CA GLU A 15 12.05 -22.74 -3.98
C GLU A 15 12.69 -22.31 -2.66
N LEU A 16 13.93 -22.72 -2.40
CA LEU A 16 14.66 -22.32 -1.20
C LEU A 16 14.87 -20.80 -1.15
N THR A 17 15.15 -20.19 -2.31
CA THR A 17 15.26 -18.73 -2.40
C THR A 17 13.93 -18.06 -2.07
N THR A 18 12.83 -18.62 -2.57
CA THR A 18 11.48 -18.10 -2.27
C THR A 18 11.19 -18.13 -0.77
N ILE A 19 11.49 -19.25 -0.09
CA ILE A 19 11.33 -19.36 1.37
C ILE A 19 12.18 -18.31 2.09
N THR A 20 13.46 -18.20 1.73
CA THR A 20 14.38 -17.23 2.32
C THR A 20 13.88 -15.79 2.15
N TRP A 21 13.29 -15.48 0.99
CA TRP A 21 12.71 -14.17 0.72
C TRP A 21 11.44 -13.91 1.54
N ILE A 22 10.57 -14.91 1.69
CA ILE A 22 9.40 -14.81 2.56
C ILE A 22 9.86 -14.51 3.99
N ASP A 23 10.78 -15.30 4.54
CA ASP A 23 11.30 -15.12 5.90
C ASP A 23 11.95 -13.75 6.11
N ALA A 24 12.63 -13.21 5.09
CA ALA A 24 13.26 -11.90 5.15
C ALA A 24 12.26 -10.74 5.03
N LEU A 25 11.18 -10.89 4.26
CA LEU A 25 10.25 -9.80 3.90
C LEU A 25 8.97 -9.76 4.73
N TRP A 26 8.52 -10.89 5.27
CA TRP A 26 7.29 -10.96 6.06
C TRP A 26 7.39 -10.26 7.43
N PRO A 27 8.51 -10.33 8.16
CA PRO A 27 8.62 -9.62 9.42
C PRO A 27 8.44 -8.11 9.26
N GLY A 28 7.57 -7.52 10.08
CA GLY A 28 7.38 -6.06 10.14
C GLY A 28 6.51 -5.45 9.03
N ARG A 29 5.86 -6.25 8.18
CA ARG A 29 4.87 -5.77 7.19
C ARG A 29 3.61 -6.63 7.18
N ALA A 30 2.46 -5.98 7.23
CA ALA A 30 1.17 -6.63 7.05
C ALA A 30 0.85 -6.72 5.55
N TRP A 31 1.33 -7.76 4.88
CA TRP A 31 1.08 -8.00 3.46
C TRP A 31 -0.39 -8.34 3.18
N ASP A 32 -0.93 -7.80 2.09
CA ASP A 32 -2.27 -8.04 1.58
C ASP A 32 -2.16 -8.33 0.08
N ALA A 33 -2.59 -9.52 -0.33
CA ALA A 33 -2.45 -9.97 -1.72
C ALA A 33 -3.11 -9.00 -2.71
N ARG A 34 -4.28 -8.44 -2.40
CA ARG A 34 -5.00 -7.51 -3.28
C ARG A 34 -4.25 -6.19 -3.44
N LEU A 35 -3.54 -5.74 -2.42
CA LEU A 35 -2.82 -4.46 -2.41
C LEU A 35 -1.35 -4.57 -2.84
N ASP A 36 -0.75 -5.76 -2.72
CA ASP A 36 0.69 -5.93 -2.84
C ASP A 36 1.13 -6.77 -4.06
N GLU A 37 0.31 -7.68 -4.61
CA GLU A 37 0.71 -8.58 -5.70
C GLU A 37 1.25 -7.82 -6.93
N THR A 38 0.48 -6.85 -7.43
CA THR A 38 0.86 -6.04 -8.60
C THR A 38 2.11 -5.21 -8.35
N ARG A 39 2.30 -4.73 -7.12
CA ARG A 39 3.44 -3.92 -6.71
C ARG A 39 4.70 -4.75 -6.51
N ILE A 40 4.58 -5.98 -6.03
CA ILE A 40 5.68 -6.95 -5.97
C ILE A 40 6.14 -7.28 -7.39
N ALA A 41 5.21 -7.56 -8.30
CA ALA A 41 5.53 -7.82 -9.69
C ALA A 41 6.20 -6.61 -10.38
N GLU A 42 5.76 -5.39 -10.06
CA GLU A 42 6.38 -4.16 -10.57
C GLU A 42 7.77 -3.92 -9.98
N ALA A 43 7.96 -4.16 -8.68
CA ALA A 43 9.27 -4.04 -8.04
C ALA A 43 10.31 -4.95 -8.72
N PHE A 44 9.94 -6.20 -9.02
CA PHE A 44 10.82 -7.09 -9.78
C PHE A 44 11.07 -6.59 -11.21
N ARG A 45 10.09 -5.96 -11.89
CA ARG A 45 10.31 -5.32 -13.20
C ARG A 45 11.31 -4.17 -13.09
N LEU A 46 11.17 -3.31 -12.09
CA LEU A 46 12.12 -2.23 -11.86
C LEU A 46 13.54 -2.76 -11.60
N LEU A 47 13.68 -3.85 -10.85
CA LEU A 47 14.99 -4.49 -10.63
C LEU A 47 15.61 -5.03 -11.90
N THR A 48 14.82 -5.52 -12.88
CA THR A 48 15.37 -5.98 -14.17
C THR A 48 16.08 -4.86 -14.93
N ILE A 49 15.64 -3.61 -14.73
CA ILE A 49 16.16 -2.43 -15.42
C ILE A 49 17.33 -1.83 -14.62
N GLN A 50 17.24 -1.86 -13.30
CA GLN A 50 18.15 -1.11 -12.41
C GLN A 50 19.31 -1.93 -11.84
N SER A 51 19.23 -3.27 -11.90
CA SER A 51 20.21 -4.16 -11.27
C SER A 51 20.97 -4.96 -12.32
N GLU A 52 22.30 -4.98 -12.21
CA GLU A 52 23.17 -5.81 -13.05
C GLU A 52 23.24 -7.27 -12.55
N ARG A 53 22.93 -7.48 -11.26
CA ARG A 53 22.98 -8.76 -10.55
C ARG A 53 21.68 -9.04 -9.82
N TRP A 54 21.48 -10.31 -9.47
CA TRP A 54 20.33 -10.74 -8.69
C TRP A 54 20.22 -9.93 -7.38
N PRO A 55 19.07 -9.31 -7.12
CA PRO A 55 18.93 -8.39 -6.00
C PRO A 55 18.84 -9.10 -4.65
N THR A 56 19.12 -8.36 -3.59
CA THR A 56 18.82 -8.72 -2.20
C THR A 56 17.40 -8.31 -1.82
N PRO A 57 16.78 -8.91 -0.78
CA PRO A 57 15.48 -8.48 -0.26
C PRO A 57 15.45 -6.99 0.13
N ALA A 58 16.57 -6.45 0.63
CA ALA A 58 16.70 -5.03 0.96
C ALA A 58 16.65 -4.13 -0.28
N GLN A 59 17.29 -4.53 -1.38
CA GLN A 59 17.19 -3.81 -2.66
C GLN A 59 15.76 -3.83 -3.19
N PHE A 60 15.08 -4.97 -3.09
CA PHE A 60 13.67 -5.07 -3.45
C PHE A 60 12.78 -4.10 -2.67
N LEU A 61 12.95 -4.02 -1.34
CA LEU A 61 12.16 -3.11 -0.51
C LEU A 61 12.38 -1.63 -0.83
N ARG A 62 13.58 -1.26 -1.29
CA ARG A 62 13.89 0.13 -1.70
C ARG A 62 13.14 0.55 -2.96
N VAL A 63 12.85 -0.38 -3.86
CA VAL A 63 12.17 -0.09 -5.14
C VAL A 63 10.71 -0.50 -5.14
N LEU A 64 10.22 -1.13 -4.07
CA LEU A 64 8.83 -1.52 -3.92
C LEU A 64 7.93 -0.28 -3.98
N PRO A 65 7.06 -0.13 -5.01
CA PRO A 65 6.18 1.03 -5.13
C PRO A 65 5.32 1.20 -3.87
N ALA A 66 4.84 2.39 -3.54
CA ALA A 66 3.89 2.57 -2.42
C ALA A 66 2.52 1.94 -2.72
N ARG A 67 1.76 1.55 -1.69
CA ARG A 67 0.37 1.09 -1.87
C ARG A 67 -0.43 2.18 -2.57
N HIS A 68 -1.28 1.77 -3.52
CA HIS A 68 -2.24 2.70 -4.08
C HIS A 68 -3.21 3.12 -2.98
N VAL A 69 -3.07 4.36 -2.49
CA VAL A 69 -3.97 4.90 -1.47
C VAL A 69 -5.25 5.32 -2.21
N PRO A 70 -6.44 4.82 -1.82
CA PRO A 70 -7.69 5.33 -2.36
C PRO A 70 -7.75 6.84 -2.17
N LEU A 71 -8.21 7.57 -3.19
CA LEU A 71 -8.48 9.00 -3.06
C LEU A 71 -9.40 9.21 -1.86
N LYS A 72 -8.94 10.02 -0.90
CA LYS A 72 -9.73 10.39 0.27
C LYS A 72 -10.89 11.24 -0.24
N LEU A 73 -12.11 10.70 -0.22
CA LEU A 73 -13.29 11.48 -0.56
C LEU A 73 -13.38 12.66 0.42
N THR A 74 -13.42 13.87 -0.11
CA THR A 74 -13.78 15.04 0.69
C THR A 74 -15.23 14.89 1.10
N ALA A 75 -15.56 15.19 2.35
CA ALA A 75 -16.94 15.20 2.80
C ALA A 75 -17.76 16.14 1.88
N PRO A 76 -18.96 15.73 1.45
CA PRO A 76 -19.82 16.59 0.64
C PRO A 76 -20.10 17.89 1.41
N LYS A 77 -20.08 19.03 0.71
CA LYS A 77 -20.49 20.30 1.30
C LYS A 77 -21.98 20.21 1.64
N PRO A 78 -22.40 20.51 2.89
CA PRO A 78 -23.80 20.45 3.26
C PRO A 78 -24.63 21.41 2.41
N THR A 79 -25.77 20.92 1.96
CA THR A 79 -26.77 21.69 1.22
C THR A 79 -27.38 22.78 2.10
N GLU A 80 -28.02 23.77 1.47
CA GLU A 80 -28.68 24.86 2.20
C GLU A 80 -29.79 24.35 3.15
N ALA A 81 -30.50 23.29 2.75
CA ALA A 81 -31.51 22.64 3.59
C ALA A 81 -30.91 21.96 4.83
N GLU A 82 -29.77 21.28 4.68
CA GLU A 82 -29.04 20.66 5.79
C GLU A 82 -28.45 21.70 6.74
N ARG A 83 -27.93 22.81 6.19
CA ARG A 83 -27.46 23.96 6.98
C ARG A 83 -28.57 24.55 7.85
N LYS A 84 -29.76 24.76 7.28
CA LYS A 84 -30.92 25.28 8.04
C LYS A 84 -31.36 24.35 9.15
N LYS A 85 -31.41 23.03 8.89
CA LYS A 85 -31.72 22.04 9.93
C LYS A 85 -30.68 22.04 11.05
N ALA A 86 -29.39 22.05 10.71
CA ALA A 86 -28.31 22.12 11.69
C ALA A 86 -28.41 23.39 12.53
N HIS A 87 -28.71 24.54 11.89
CA HIS A 87 -28.86 25.80 12.60
C HIS A 87 -30.04 25.78 13.58
N ALA A 88 -31.19 25.22 13.18
CA ALA A 88 -32.34 25.08 14.06
C ALA A 88 -32.06 24.18 15.28
N VAL A 89 -31.28 23.11 15.09
CA VAL A 89 -30.83 22.23 16.17
C VAL A 89 -29.92 22.98 17.14
N LEU A 90 -28.95 23.76 16.62
CA LEU A 90 -28.05 24.56 17.45
C LEU A 90 -28.81 25.61 18.27
N GLU A 91 -29.78 26.30 17.68
CA GLU A 91 -30.62 27.28 18.38
C GLU A 91 -31.46 26.64 19.49
N ARG A 92 -31.96 25.41 19.27
CA ARG A 92 -32.66 24.67 20.30
C ARG A 92 -31.74 24.30 21.46
N ILE A 93 -30.57 23.76 21.17
CA ILE A 93 -29.58 23.38 22.20
C ILE A 93 -29.16 24.61 23.01
N LYS A 94 -28.93 25.75 22.35
CA LYS A 94 -28.60 27.01 23.02
C LYS A 94 -29.68 27.44 24.02
N LYS A 95 -30.95 27.38 23.61
CA LYS A 95 -32.09 27.68 24.50
C LYS A 95 -32.22 26.73 25.68
N GLU A 96 -31.84 25.47 25.51
CA GLU A 96 -31.86 24.48 26.60
C GLU A 96 -30.68 24.70 27.58
N LEU A 97 -29.55 25.25 27.11
CA LEU A 97 -28.39 25.58 27.94
C LEU A 97 -28.55 26.91 28.72
N ASP A 98 -29.27 27.87 28.16
CA ASP A 98 -29.54 29.18 28.78
C ASP A 98 -30.70 29.14 29.82
N ARG A 99 -31.13 27.94 30.24
CA ARG A 99 -32.23 27.69 31.17
C ARG A 99 -31.74 27.08 32.48
#